data_AF-A0A1V4V1E3-F1
#
_entry.id   AF-A0A1V4V1E3-F1
#
_cell.length_a   1.000
_cell.length_b   1.000
_cell.length_c   1.000
_cell.angle_alpha   90.00
_cell.angle_beta   90.00
_cell.angle_gamma   90.00
#
_symmetry.space_group_name_H-M   'P 1'
#
loop_
_entity.id
_entity.type
_entity.pdbx_description
1 polymer ?
#
loop_
_entity_poly.entity_id
_entity_poly.type
_entity_poly.pdbx_seq_one_letter_code
_entity_poly.pdbx_strand_id
1 'polypeptide(L)'
;MKSAHRLILVLSLLLASAGTIIPSAAIRQPYQMEETPRSDLQDIIDAAASGSTIELEDEIYHGTVIIEKPLILTASGSQVGHPVIDAQGSANGITITADGAAVHGVLVTNASGSGILLKSSSCTITRNLLIRNGIGISLQDAKDNFLANNTAWEDEIGLYLNSSNQNMLQDNLIASSDIGLSLIGSSSNQILSNLIISSALGIELDRSRRNLISGNDLSDNLEAAHDSSSNRWSLRGAGNYYGPCMDTDYDGICDQTTSIPGGRSEDSAPLSHPPLTAAQYAPEVPAGLTADNNAPANQEWGEVGQTMEQMRTGAYTSARQMPGASSFSTPVGLISQQTGSPDLPPLFDPYPGRSAAGTRSGIWQTDAIGPQLPGASAAGQAESIDLLDHGMSRGVDPSGQPVDRTSSFSAVDAYAYSWVSFGPVYYPHSLDWRWYSPSGALHSTSSGAIPDPGSRGLAHWYSPKYWSQLAIRGASPASTPGTWRVEFSLDGKLMVEEEFTIS
;
A
#
# COMPACT_ATOMS: atom_id res chain seq x y z
N MET A 1 -14.95 -83.14 16.75
CA MET A 1 -14.09 -84.33 16.56
C MET A 1 -12.63 -83.88 16.45
N LYS A 2 -11.69 -84.83 16.50
CA LYS A 2 -10.22 -84.75 16.22
C LYS A 2 -9.80 -83.69 15.17
N SER A 3 -8.55 -83.17 15.10
CA SER A 3 -7.38 -83.17 16.00
C SER A 3 -6.19 -82.47 15.31
N ALA A 4 -5.43 -81.64 16.04
CA ALA A 4 -3.98 -81.37 15.94
C ALA A 4 -3.25 -81.08 14.58
N HIS A 5 -2.50 -79.95 14.59
CA HIS A 5 -1.06 -79.80 14.27
C HIS A 5 -0.44 -80.20 12.90
N ARG A 6 0.49 -79.30 12.49
CA ARG A 6 1.69 -79.50 11.62
C ARG A 6 1.41 -79.73 10.13
N LEU A 7 1.99 -78.93 9.22
CA LEU A 7 3.42 -78.76 8.89
C LEU A 7 4.02 -80.06 8.30
N ILE A 8 4.14 -80.09 6.97
CA ILE A 8 4.87 -81.11 6.21
C ILE A 8 5.88 -80.41 5.30
N LEU A 9 7.02 -81.06 5.07
CA LEU A 9 8.24 -80.46 4.53
C LEU A 9 8.86 -81.40 3.47
N VAL A 10 8.99 -80.91 2.24
CA VAL A 10 9.74 -81.54 1.12
C VAL A 10 10.31 -80.36 0.31
N LEU A 11 11.61 -80.04 0.21
CA LEU A 11 12.89 -80.76 0.21
C LEU A 11 13.47 -81.04 -1.20
N SER A 12 14.07 -79.98 -1.77
CA SER A 12 15.35 -79.97 -2.51
C SER A 12 15.45 -80.37 -4.00
N LEU A 13 16.53 -79.86 -4.61
CA LEU A 13 17.09 -80.06 -5.98
C LEU A 13 16.32 -79.42 -7.15
N LEU A 14 16.88 -78.61 -8.08
CA LEU A 14 18.24 -78.39 -8.66
C LEU A 14 18.80 -79.60 -9.44
N LEU A 15 19.19 -79.54 -10.72
CA LEU A 15 19.11 -78.51 -11.78
C LEU A 15 18.56 -79.19 -13.08
N ALA A 16 18.33 -78.59 -14.25
CA ALA A 16 18.68 -77.29 -14.86
C ALA A 16 17.52 -76.87 -15.83
N SER A 17 17.61 -76.03 -16.88
CA SER A 17 18.70 -75.34 -17.60
C SER A 17 18.18 -74.12 -18.41
N ALA A 18 19.07 -73.47 -19.19
CA ALA A 18 18.77 -72.71 -20.42
C ALA A 18 17.60 -71.69 -20.42
N GLY A 19 17.79 -70.65 -19.60
CA GLY A 19 17.24 -69.29 -19.66
C GLY A 19 16.26 -68.83 -20.78
N THR A 20 15.20 -68.17 -20.32
CA THR A 20 14.65 -66.95 -20.93
C THR A 20 14.61 -65.84 -19.88
N ILE A 21 14.88 -64.59 -20.30
CA ILE A 21 14.79 -63.42 -19.42
C ILE A 21 13.38 -62.86 -19.50
N ILE A 22 12.70 -62.75 -18.35
CA ILE A 22 11.45 -62.00 -18.21
C ILE A 22 11.72 -60.91 -17.14
N PRO A 23 11.66 -59.61 -17.49
CA PRO A 23 11.87 -58.55 -16.50
C PRO A 23 10.69 -58.48 -15.52
N SER A 24 11.00 -58.33 -14.23
CA SER A 24 9.99 -58.27 -13.17
C SER A 24 9.15 -57.00 -13.25
N ALA A 25 7.85 -57.14 -13.53
CA ALA A 25 6.87 -56.10 -13.24
C ALA A 25 6.66 -56.02 -11.71
N ALA A 26 7.41 -55.14 -11.04
CA ALA A 26 7.25 -54.91 -9.61
C ALA A 26 5.90 -54.23 -9.34
N ILE A 27 4.96 -54.95 -8.72
CA ILE A 27 3.68 -54.42 -8.28
C ILE A 27 3.95 -53.41 -7.14
N ARG A 28 4.00 -52.12 -7.48
CA ARG A 28 3.91 -51.06 -6.46
C ARG A 28 2.51 -51.12 -5.85
N GLN A 29 2.43 -51.21 -4.53
CA GLN A 29 1.20 -50.84 -3.83
C GLN A 29 0.95 -49.34 -4.06
N PRO A 30 -0.33 -48.90 -4.21
CA PRO A 30 -0.63 -47.48 -4.24
C PRO A 30 -0.23 -46.86 -2.90
N TYR A 31 0.63 -45.85 -2.95
CA TYR A 31 0.97 -45.04 -1.79
C TYR A 31 -0.27 -44.20 -1.45
N GLN A 32 -0.96 -44.55 -0.36
CA GLN A 32 -1.96 -43.68 0.23
C GLN A 32 -1.22 -42.50 0.83
N MET A 33 -1.30 -41.33 0.18
CA MET A 33 -1.12 -40.09 0.90
C MET A 33 -2.37 -39.88 1.75
N GLU A 34 -2.21 -39.84 3.06
CA GLU A 34 -3.23 -39.26 3.94
C GLU A 34 -3.17 -37.74 3.74
N GLU A 35 -3.77 -37.27 2.64
CA GLU A 35 -4.08 -35.85 2.48
C GLU A 35 -5.09 -35.46 3.55
N THR A 36 -4.61 -34.91 4.66
CA THR A 36 -5.42 -34.07 5.54
C THR A 36 -5.92 -32.89 4.70
N PRO A 37 -7.23 -32.75 4.45
CA PRO A 37 -7.71 -31.67 3.58
C PRO A 37 -7.39 -30.33 4.22
N ARG A 38 -6.49 -29.55 3.60
CA ARG A 38 -6.30 -28.14 3.95
C ARG A 38 -7.56 -27.44 3.44
N SER A 39 -8.42 -26.98 4.34
CA SER A 39 -9.58 -26.16 3.98
C SER A 39 -9.08 -24.93 3.27
N ASP A 40 -9.57 -24.68 2.06
CA ASP A 40 -9.09 -23.57 1.25
C ASP A 40 -9.54 -22.24 1.84
N LEU A 41 -8.85 -21.15 1.52
CA LEU A 41 -9.30 -19.79 1.86
C LEU A 41 -10.70 -19.53 1.29
N GLN A 42 -11.00 -20.10 0.11
CA GLN A 42 -12.34 -20.04 -0.45
C GLN A 42 -13.38 -20.81 0.39
N ASP A 43 -13.07 -21.97 0.97
CA ASP A 43 -14.00 -22.70 1.84
C ASP A 43 -14.38 -21.86 3.08
N ILE A 44 -13.40 -21.15 3.65
CA ILE A 44 -13.61 -20.25 4.81
C ILE A 44 -14.53 -19.09 4.41
N ILE A 45 -14.27 -18.47 3.26
CA ILE A 45 -15.06 -17.37 2.71
C ILE A 45 -16.48 -17.82 2.35
N ASP A 46 -16.64 -19.01 1.78
CA ASP A 46 -17.94 -19.59 1.40
C ASP A 46 -18.77 -19.99 2.63
N ALA A 47 -18.13 -20.48 3.70
CA ALA A 47 -18.78 -20.77 4.98
C ALA A 47 -19.13 -19.51 5.80
N ALA A 48 -18.41 -18.39 5.60
CA ALA A 48 -18.60 -17.17 6.37
C ALA A 48 -19.98 -16.53 6.20
N ALA A 49 -20.45 -15.83 7.25
CA ALA A 49 -21.70 -15.08 7.21
C ALA A 49 -21.51 -13.74 6.48
N SER A 50 -22.54 -13.22 5.80
CA SER A 50 -22.45 -11.86 5.28
C SER A 50 -22.39 -10.85 6.44
N GLY A 51 -21.48 -9.88 6.34
CA GLY A 51 -21.15 -8.90 7.37
C GLY A 51 -20.10 -9.37 8.38
N SER A 52 -19.54 -10.58 8.27
CA SER A 52 -18.44 -11.01 9.16
C SER A 52 -17.09 -10.46 8.72
N THR A 53 -16.19 -10.28 9.69
CA THR A 53 -14.75 -10.19 9.45
C THR A 53 -14.15 -11.60 9.38
N ILE A 54 -13.28 -11.83 8.40
CA ILE A 54 -12.38 -12.98 8.30
C ILE A 54 -10.97 -12.43 8.52
N GLU A 55 -10.35 -12.83 9.61
CA GLU A 55 -8.96 -12.52 9.95
C GLU A 55 -8.08 -13.66 9.43
N LEU A 56 -7.03 -13.30 8.69
CA LEU A 56 -6.15 -14.22 7.96
C LEU A 56 -4.79 -14.32 8.64
N GLU A 57 -4.44 -15.51 9.06
CA GLU A 57 -3.16 -15.79 9.71
C GLU A 57 -1.96 -15.59 8.77
N ASP A 58 -0.81 -15.32 9.37
CA ASP A 58 0.50 -15.14 8.73
C ASP A 58 0.98 -16.43 8.02
N GLU A 59 0.35 -16.72 6.87
CA GLU A 59 0.60 -17.86 6.00
C GLU A 59 0.59 -17.46 4.51
N ILE A 60 0.99 -18.42 3.65
CA ILE A 60 0.75 -18.36 2.20
C ILE A 60 -0.51 -19.18 1.88
N TYR A 61 -1.52 -18.46 1.39
CA TYR A 61 -2.71 -18.99 0.74
C TYR A 61 -2.45 -19.06 -0.76
N HIS A 62 -2.77 -20.20 -1.39
CA HIS A 62 -2.51 -20.44 -2.81
C HIS A 62 -3.83 -20.53 -3.59
N GLY A 63 -3.89 -19.92 -4.77
CA GLY A 63 -5.07 -19.93 -5.64
C GLY A 63 -5.79 -18.59 -5.67
N THR A 64 -7.08 -18.62 -6.01
CA THR A 64 -7.88 -17.42 -6.28
C THR A 64 -9.00 -17.24 -5.26
N VAL A 65 -9.15 -16.03 -4.74
CA VAL A 65 -10.20 -15.66 -3.79
C VAL A 65 -11.37 -14.98 -4.52
N ILE A 66 -12.61 -15.33 -4.18
CA ILE A 66 -13.83 -14.70 -4.71
C ILE A 66 -14.73 -14.26 -3.55
N ILE A 67 -15.03 -12.96 -3.49
CA ILE A 67 -15.86 -12.33 -2.46
C ILE A 67 -17.23 -11.96 -3.07
N GLU A 68 -18.16 -12.91 -3.04
CA GLU A 68 -19.53 -12.78 -3.57
C GLU A 68 -20.58 -12.31 -2.52
N LYS A 69 -20.19 -12.22 -1.25
CA LYS A 69 -21.01 -11.70 -0.15
C LYS A 69 -20.31 -10.52 0.52
N PRO A 70 -21.02 -9.48 0.99
CA PRO A 70 -20.41 -8.42 1.78
C PRO A 70 -19.75 -9.03 3.03
N LEU A 71 -18.45 -8.81 3.20
CA LEU A 71 -17.61 -9.24 4.33
C LEU A 71 -16.34 -8.38 4.39
N ILE A 72 -15.59 -8.48 5.48
CA ILE A 72 -14.27 -7.87 5.63
C ILE A 72 -13.22 -8.99 5.61
N LEU A 73 -12.21 -8.90 4.74
CA LEU A 73 -11.03 -9.76 4.73
C LEU A 73 -9.83 -8.95 5.23
N THR A 74 -9.14 -9.40 6.29
CA THR A 74 -8.03 -8.64 6.88
C THR A 74 -6.89 -9.55 7.31
N ALA A 75 -5.65 -9.05 7.25
CA ALA A 75 -4.50 -9.63 7.94
C ALA A 75 -4.74 -9.80 9.45
N SER A 76 -4.25 -10.90 10.04
CA SER A 76 -3.96 -11.01 11.48
C SER A 76 -2.59 -10.38 11.75
N GLY A 77 -2.50 -9.62 12.85
CA GLY A 77 -1.27 -8.89 13.15
C GLY A 77 -0.93 -7.81 12.12
N SER A 78 0.36 -7.63 11.82
CA SER A 78 0.87 -6.49 11.03
C SER A 78 2.30 -6.66 10.50
N GLN A 79 2.71 -7.88 10.13
CA GLN A 79 3.98 -8.05 9.42
C GLN A 79 3.85 -7.53 7.99
N VAL A 80 4.86 -6.79 7.51
CA VAL A 80 4.82 -6.24 6.15
C VAL A 80 4.94 -7.38 5.14
N GLY A 81 4.02 -7.40 4.17
CA GLY A 81 3.97 -8.42 3.14
C GLY A 81 3.28 -9.74 3.52
N HIS A 82 2.62 -9.80 4.68
CA HIS A 82 1.88 -10.98 5.12
C HIS A 82 0.48 -10.58 5.64
N PRO A 83 -0.57 -11.41 5.43
CA PRO A 83 -0.57 -12.73 4.78
C PRO A 83 -0.43 -12.62 3.26
N VAL A 84 -0.06 -13.74 2.62
CA VAL A 84 0.16 -13.80 1.17
C VAL A 84 -0.97 -14.55 0.49
N ILE A 85 -1.53 -13.95 -0.57
CA ILE A 85 -2.40 -14.61 -1.55
C ILE A 85 -1.60 -14.75 -2.86
N ASP A 86 -1.09 -15.96 -3.09
CA ASP A 86 -0.34 -16.35 -4.29
C ASP A 86 -1.30 -16.90 -5.35
N ALA A 87 -1.53 -16.12 -6.41
CA ALA A 87 -2.47 -16.47 -7.47
C ALA A 87 -1.95 -17.58 -8.42
N GLN A 88 -0.68 -17.98 -8.33
CA GLN A 88 -0.08 -19.07 -9.11
C GLN A 88 -0.24 -18.94 -10.65
N GLY A 89 -0.20 -17.71 -11.16
CA GLY A 89 -0.41 -17.41 -12.59
C GLY A 89 -1.89 -17.31 -13.00
N SER A 90 -2.83 -17.44 -12.07
CA SER A 90 -4.27 -17.30 -12.33
C SER A 90 -4.66 -15.88 -12.76
N ALA A 91 -5.80 -15.76 -13.44
CA ALA A 91 -6.21 -14.50 -14.08
C ALA A 91 -6.47 -13.34 -13.09
N ASN A 92 -6.85 -13.61 -11.84
CA ASN A 92 -6.85 -12.62 -10.77
C ASN A 92 -6.52 -13.29 -9.43
N GLY A 93 -5.92 -12.56 -8.48
CA GLY A 93 -5.68 -13.06 -7.12
C GLY A 93 -6.94 -13.01 -6.26
N ILE A 94 -7.53 -11.82 -6.12
CA ILE A 94 -8.82 -11.59 -5.44
C ILE A 94 -9.82 -11.01 -6.44
N THR A 95 -11.04 -11.55 -6.49
CA THR A 95 -12.16 -11.00 -7.26
C THR A 95 -13.30 -10.63 -6.31
N ILE A 96 -13.73 -9.37 -6.33
CA ILE A 96 -14.76 -8.83 -5.44
C ILE A 96 -15.99 -8.47 -6.27
N THR A 97 -17.12 -9.12 -6.00
CA THR A 97 -18.41 -8.89 -6.68
C THR A 97 -19.52 -8.43 -5.75
N ALA A 98 -19.32 -8.52 -4.43
CA ALA A 98 -20.21 -7.93 -3.44
C ALA A 98 -19.96 -6.43 -3.22
N ASP A 99 -21.03 -5.64 -3.20
CA ASP A 99 -21.01 -4.25 -2.72
C ASP A 99 -20.72 -4.20 -1.21
N GLY A 100 -20.00 -3.17 -0.75
CA GLY A 100 -19.70 -2.98 0.67
C GLY A 100 -18.76 -4.02 1.30
N ALA A 101 -18.06 -4.81 0.48
CA ALA A 101 -16.97 -5.66 0.94
C ALA A 101 -15.70 -4.84 1.25
N ALA A 102 -14.79 -5.40 2.04
CA ALA A 102 -13.51 -4.75 2.32
C ALA A 102 -12.35 -5.75 2.35
N VAL A 103 -11.16 -5.29 1.94
CA VAL A 103 -9.91 -6.07 1.93
C VAL A 103 -8.78 -5.21 2.48
N HIS A 104 -8.12 -5.71 3.53
CA HIS A 104 -7.13 -4.95 4.30
C HIS A 104 -5.83 -5.70 4.57
N GLY A 105 -4.70 -5.06 4.29
CA GLY A 105 -3.38 -5.51 4.78
C GLY A 105 -2.80 -6.76 4.13
N VAL A 106 -3.39 -7.30 3.06
CA VAL A 106 -2.90 -8.54 2.43
C VAL A 106 -1.88 -8.27 1.32
N LEU A 107 -0.92 -9.16 1.13
CA LEU A 107 -0.08 -9.21 -0.07
C LEU A 107 -0.76 -10.04 -1.15
N VAL A 108 -0.81 -9.56 -2.39
CA VAL A 108 -1.28 -10.34 -3.55
C VAL A 108 -0.25 -10.32 -4.68
N THR A 109 0.10 -11.51 -5.17
CA THR A 109 1.20 -11.73 -6.11
C THR A 109 0.85 -12.77 -7.17
N ASN A 110 1.59 -12.75 -8.27
CA ASN A 110 1.57 -13.76 -9.34
C ASN A 110 0.24 -13.85 -10.11
N ALA A 111 -0.61 -12.82 -10.11
CA ALA A 111 -1.81 -12.80 -10.94
C ALA A 111 -1.46 -12.38 -12.39
N SER A 112 -1.82 -13.20 -13.38
CA SER A 112 -1.60 -12.89 -14.81
C SER A 112 -2.57 -11.84 -15.37
N GLY A 113 -3.58 -11.46 -14.57
CA GLY A 113 -4.37 -10.24 -14.71
C GLY A 113 -4.28 -9.45 -13.41
N SER A 114 -5.39 -9.28 -12.69
CA SER A 114 -5.43 -8.33 -11.56
C SER A 114 -5.06 -8.97 -10.21
N GLY A 115 -4.18 -8.36 -9.42
CA GLY A 115 -3.99 -8.72 -8.01
C GLY A 115 -5.32 -8.63 -7.25
N ILE A 116 -5.95 -7.45 -7.28
CA ILE A 116 -7.35 -7.26 -6.85
C ILE A 116 -8.20 -6.80 -8.03
N LEU A 117 -9.26 -7.55 -8.37
CA LEU A 117 -10.30 -7.18 -9.32
C LEU A 117 -11.60 -6.80 -8.59
N LEU A 118 -11.97 -5.53 -8.64
CA LEU A 118 -13.17 -4.96 -8.03
C LEU A 118 -14.26 -4.71 -9.07
N LYS A 119 -15.38 -5.42 -8.93
CA LYS A 119 -16.59 -5.37 -9.79
C LYS A 119 -17.84 -4.96 -9.01
N SER A 120 -17.64 -4.18 -7.96
CA SER A 120 -18.70 -3.77 -7.03
C SER A 120 -18.50 -2.35 -6.51
N SER A 121 -19.43 -1.89 -5.69
CA SER A 121 -19.56 -0.52 -5.22
C SER A 121 -19.41 -0.38 -3.70
N SER A 122 -19.06 0.81 -3.23
CA SER A 122 -18.97 1.16 -1.80
C SER A 122 -18.00 0.28 -0.99
N CYS A 123 -17.04 -0.38 -1.65
CA CYS A 123 -16.04 -1.24 -1.04
C CYS A 123 -14.84 -0.42 -0.52
N THR A 124 -14.14 -0.98 0.48
CA THR A 124 -12.95 -0.36 1.09
C THR A 124 -11.72 -1.26 0.91
N ILE A 125 -10.73 -0.80 0.17
CA ILE A 125 -9.51 -1.56 -0.16
C ILE A 125 -8.32 -0.76 0.37
N THR A 126 -7.70 -1.20 1.47
CA THR A 126 -6.64 -0.40 2.13
C THR A 126 -5.46 -1.21 2.65
N ARG A 127 -4.28 -0.59 2.72
CA ARG A 127 -3.04 -1.22 3.25
C ARG A 127 -2.59 -2.49 2.53
N ASN A 128 -3.13 -2.81 1.35
CA ASN A 128 -2.76 -4.01 0.61
C ASN A 128 -1.48 -3.80 -0.19
N LEU A 129 -0.72 -4.87 -0.42
CA LEU A 129 0.55 -4.86 -1.15
C LEU A 129 0.43 -5.74 -2.40
N LEU A 130 0.36 -5.11 -3.56
CA LEU A 130 0.22 -5.74 -4.85
C LEU A 130 1.61 -5.76 -5.50
N ILE A 131 2.11 -6.96 -5.80
CA ILE A 131 3.45 -7.15 -6.37
C ILE A 131 3.41 -8.06 -7.59
N ARG A 132 4.02 -7.63 -8.71
CA ARG A 132 4.26 -8.45 -9.91
C ARG A 132 3.02 -9.18 -10.43
N ASN A 133 1.94 -8.42 -10.61
CA ASN A 133 0.72 -8.82 -11.30
C ASN A 133 0.61 -8.12 -12.67
N GLY A 134 -0.28 -8.59 -13.54
CA GLY A 134 -0.62 -7.86 -14.78
C GLY A 134 -1.28 -6.50 -14.49
N ILE A 135 -2.08 -6.41 -13.43
CA ILE A 135 -2.60 -5.15 -12.87
C ILE A 135 -2.56 -5.26 -11.34
N GLY A 136 -2.09 -4.24 -10.61
CA GLY A 136 -2.13 -4.25 -9.15
C GLY A 136 -3.58 -4.27 -8.63
N ILE A 137 -4.32 -3.18 -8.85
CA ILE A 137 -5.76 -3.09 -8.56
C ILE A 137 -6.56 -2.65 -9.80
N SER A 138 -7.63 -3.39 -10.13
CA SER A 138 -8.46 -3.21 -11.34
C SER A 138 -9.91 -2.98 -10.95
N LEU A 139 -10.50 -1.84 -11.33
CA LEU A 139 -11.91 -1.50 -11.16
C LEU A 139 -12.65 -1.61 -12.50
N GLN A 140 -13.77 -2.33 -12.51
CA GLN A 140 -14.58 -2.57 -13.72
C GLN A 140 -16.06 -2.32 -13.41
N ASP A 141 -16.66 -1.32 -14.07
CA ASP A 141 -18.04 -0.87 -13.87
C ASP A 141 -18.37 -0.50 -12.40
N ALA A 142 -17.35 -0.12 -11.64
CA ALA A 142 -17.36 0.03 -10.18
C ALA A 142 -17.50 1.50 -9.73
N LYS A 143 -18.12 1.75 -8.57
CA LYS A 143 -18.35 3.13 -8.09
C LYS A 143 -18.39 3.32 -6.59
N ASP A 144 -18.20 4.57 -6.16
CA ASP A 144 -18.28 5.00 -4.75
C ASP A 144 -17.30 4.23 -3.81
N ASN A 145 -16.25 3.60 -4.34
CA ASN A 145 -15.26 2.83 -3.58
C ASN A 145 -14.14 3.72 -3.00
N PHE A 146 -13.54 3.28 -1.90
CA PHE A 146 -12.39 3.91 -1.26
C PHE A 146 -11.15 3.00 -1.35
N LEU A 147 -10.11 3.46 -2.05
CA LEU A 147 -8.83 2.78 -2.20
C LEU A 147 -7.74 3.66 -1.55
N ALA A 148 -7.18 3.26 -0.41
CA ALA A 148 -6.18 4.09 0.27
C ALA A 148 -5.05 3.37 1.00
N ASN A 149 -3.87 4.01 1.01
CA ASN A 149 -2.63 3.46 1.58
C ASN A 149 -2.26 2.05 1.04
N ASN A 150 -2.69 1.70 -0.18
CA ASN A 150 -2.22 0.49 -0.85
C ASN A 150 -0.88 0.77 -1.55
N THR A 151 -0.08 -0.28 -1.75
CA THR A 151 1.13 -0.25 -2.57
C THR A 151 0.95 -1.15 -3.78
N ALA A 152 1.10 -0.62 -4.99
CA ALA A 152 1.26 -1.38 -6.23
C ALA A 152 2.70 -1.25 -6.71
N TRP A 153 3.37 -2.37 -6.97
CA TRP A 153 4.82 -2.42 -7.17
C TRP A 153 5.23 -3.49 -8.18
N GLU A 154 5.95 -3.12 -9.24
CA GLU A 154 6.36 -4.03 -10.33
C GLU A 154 5.18 -4.72 -11.05
N ASP A 155 3.96 -4.19 -10.93
CA ASP A 155 2.79 -4.60 -11.72
C ASP A 155 2.85 -3.95 -13.12
N GLU A 156 2.35 -4.59 -14.20
CA GLU A 156 2.39 -3.95 -15.54
C GLU A 156 1.59 -2.63 -15.56
N ILE A 157 0.41 -2.63 -14.94
CA ILE A 157 -0.36 -1.41 -14.60
C ILE A 157 -0.62 -1.38 -13.09
N GLY A 158 -0.16 -0.37 -12.37
CA GLY A 158 -0.34 -0.31 -10.92
C GLY A 158 -1.81 -0.24 -10.49
N LEU A 159 -2.59 0.67 -11.09
CA LEU A 159 -4.01 0.85 -10.78
C LEU A 159 -4.81 1.21 -12.06
N TYR A 160 -5.87 0.46 -12.33
CA TYR A 160 -6.69 0.61 -13.54
C TYR A 160 -8.18 0.81 -13.22
N LEU A 161 -8.80 1.83 -13.80
CA LEU A 161 -10.25 2.13 -13.69
C LEU A 161 -10.90 2.10 -15.07
N ASN A 162 -11.65 1.05 -15.38
CA ASN A 162 -12.50 0.95 -16.57
C ASN A 162 -13.96 1.28 -16.25
N SER A 163 -14.53 2.29 -16.92
CA SER A 163 -15.93 2.71 -16.83
C SER A 163 -16.41 2.95 -15.39
N SER A 164 -15.48 3.29 -14.50
CA SER A 164 -15.64 3.30 -13.04
C SER A 164 -15.63 4.74 -12.51
N ASN A 165 -16.61 5.07 -11.67
CA ASN A 165 -16.99 6.46 -11.40
C ASN A 165 -17.11 6.77 -9.91
N GLN A 166 -16.87 8.02 -9.50
CA GLN A 166 -17.09 8.47 -8.11
C GLN A 166 -16.25 7.74 -7.04
N ASN A 167 -15.17 7.06 -7.42
CA ASN A 167 -14.26 6.40 -6.49
C ASN A 167 -13.24 7.40 -5.92
N MET A 168 -12.65 7.09 -4.76
CA MET A 168 -11.61 7.88 -4.11
C MET A 168 -10.33 7.06 -3.96
N LEU A 169 -9.26 7.51 -4.63
CA LEU A 169 -7.91 6.94 -4.60
C LEU A 169 -7.03 7.89 -3.79
N GLN A 170 -6.68 7.54 -2.54
CA GLN A 170 -5.96 8.44 -1.63
C GLN A 170 -4.71 7.79 -0.99
N ASP A 171 -3.60 8.53 -0.88
CA ASP A 171 -2.38 8.09 -0.16
C ASP A 171 -1.80 6.75 -0.65
N ASN A 172 -2.11 6.29 -1.88
CA ASN A 172 -1.55 5.05 -2.41
C ASN A 172 -0.14 5.29 -2.97
N LEU A 173 0.71 4.27 -2.85
CA LEU A 173 1.98 4.18 -3.54
C LEU A 173 1.78 3.34 -4.81
N ILE A 174 2.27 3.85 -5.94
CA ILE A 174 2.32 3.13 -7.20
C ILE A 174 3.71 3.34 -7.80
N ALA A 175 4.47 2.27 -8.03
CA ALA A 175 5.86 2.40 -8.49
C ALA A 175 6.32 1.23 -9.36
N SER A 176 7.27 1.52 -10.25
CA SER A 176 7.94 0.53 -11.12
C SER A 176 7.00 -0.19 -12.11
N SER A 177 5.98 0.51 -12.61
CA SER A 177 5.00 -0.01 -13.59
C SER A 177 5.22 0.58 -14.99
N ASP A 178 4.71 -0.05 -16.05
CA ASP A 178 4.66 0.59 -17.37
C ASP A 178 3.71 1.80 -17.34
N ILE A 179 2.54 1.64 -16.71
CA ILE A 179 1.61 2.73 -16.42
C ILE A 179 1.25 2.71 -14.93
N GLY A 180 1.41 3.82 -14.23
CA GLY A 180 1.04 3.93 -12.82
C GLY A 180 -0.48 3.82 -12.62
N LEU A 181 -1.21 4.81 -13.12
CA LEU A 181 -2.67 4.93 -12.96
C LEU A 181 -3.35 5.22 -14.31
N SER A 182 -4.21 4.32 -14.79
CA SER A 182 -5.00 4.54 -16.02
C SER A 182 -6.51 4.55 -15.75
N LEU A 183 -7.18 5.62 -16.18
CA LEU A 183 -8.63 5.79 -16.14
C LEU A 183 -9.18 5.80 -17.58
N ILE A 184 -9.95 4.77 -17.94
CA ILE A 184 -10.61 4.66 -19.26
C ILE A 184 -12.14 4.75 -19.10
N GLY A 185 -12.75 5.83 -19.60
CA GLY A 185 -14.18 6.09 -19.50
C GLY A 185 -14.68 6.42 -18.08
N SER A 186 -13.76 6.71 -17.17
CA SER A 186 -13.95 6.74 -15.71
C SER A 186 -14.02 8.19 -15.21
N SER A 187 -15.15 8.57 -14.60
CA SER A 187 -15.49 9.99 -14.36
C SER A 187 -15.84 10.32 -12.91
N SER A 188 -15.63 11.58 -12.54
CA SER A 188 -15.92 12.14 -11.21
C SER A 188 -15.19 11.45 -10.04
N ASN A 189 -14.08 10.76 -10.30
CA ASN A 189 -13.23 10.15 -9.26
C ASN A 189 -12.33 11.21 -8.60
N GLN A 190 -11.86 10.94 -7.39
CA GLN A 190 -10.88 11.76 -6.66
C GLN A 190 -9.56 10.99 -6.56
N ILE A 191 -8.45 11.64 -6.95
CA ILE A 191 -7.10 11.09 -7.01
C ILE A 191 -6.21 12.05 -6.22
N LEU A 192 -6.03 11.74 -4.93
CA LEU A 192 -5.50 12.67 -3.93
C LEU A 192 -4.27 12.12 -3.22
N SER A 193 -3.20 12.91 -3.09
CA SER A 193 -2.04 12.57 -2.25
C SER A 193 -1.35 11.22 -2.54
N ASN A 194 -1.53 10.65 -3.74
CA ASN A 194 -0.85 9.41 -4.14
C ASN A 194 0.58 9.70 -4.60
N LEU A 195 1.48 8.76 -4.35
CA LEU A 195 2.86 8.79 -4.84
C LEU A 195 2.96 7.83 -6.03
N ILE A 196 3.06 8.36 -7.25
CA ILE A 196 3.03 7.60 -8.50
C ILE A 196 4.32 7.89 -9.25
N ILE A 197 5.27 6.94 -9.21
CA ILE A 197 6.69 7.18 -9.55
C ILE A 197 7.31 6.02 -10.33
N SER A 198 8.52 6.26 -10.85
CA SER A 198 9.37 5.26 -11.53
C SER A 198 8.65 4.50 -12.66
N SER A 199 7.67 5.14 -13.31
CA SER A 199 6.82 4.53 -14.34
C SER A 199 7.00 5.23 -15.70
N ALA A 200 6.69 4.54 -16.81
CA ALA A 200 6.79 5.15 -18.14
C ALA A 200 5.70 6.23 -18.37
N LEU A 201 4.48 6.00 -17.86
CA LEU A 201 3.43 7.00 -17.76
C LEU A 201 2.82 7.01 -16.35
N GLY A 202 2.85 8.17 -15.67
CA GLY A 202 2.32 8.32 -14.31
C GLY A 202 0.79 8.19 -14.26
N ILE A 203 0.06 9.16 -14.82
CA ILE A 203 -1.42 9.14 -14.92
C ILE A 203 -1.91 9.23 -16.36
N GLU A 204 -2.73 8.28 -16.80
CA GLU A 204 -3.47 8.31 -18.07
C GLU A 204 -4.97 8.56 -17.85
N LEU A 205 -5.57 9.55 -18.52
CA LEU A 205 -7.02 9.81 -18.51
C LEU A 205 -7.59 9.79 -19.95
N ASP A 206 -8.13 8.65 -20.40
CA ASP A 206 -8.84 8.55 -21.70
C ASP A 206 -10.37 8.51 -21.56
N ARG A 207 -11.06 9.44 -22.23
CA ARG A 207 -12.52 9.67 -22.16
C ARG A 207 -13.07 9.89 -20.73
N SER A 208 -12.19 10.07 -19.78
CA SER A 208 -12.39 10.14 -18.33
C SER A 208 -12.49 11.61 -17.90
N ARG A 209 -13.62 12.03 -17.33
CA ARG A 209 -13.94 13.47 -17.15
C ARG A 209 -14.37 13.83 -15.73
N ARG A 210 -14.18 15.12 -15.39
CA ARG A 210 -14.52 15.70 -14.07
C ARG A 210 -13.81 15.03 -12.89
N ASN A 211 -12.76 14.25 -13.15
CA ASN A 211 -11.92 13.73 -12.08
C ASN A 211 -11.15 14.89 -11.43
N LEU A 212 -10.84 14.73 -10.15
CA LEU A 212 -10.01 15.64 -9.37
C LEU A 212 -8.66 14.99 -9.12
N ILE A 213 -7.57 15.65 -9.51
CA ILE A 213 -6.20 15.20 -9.34
C ILE A 213 -5.45 16.32 -8.61
N SER A 214 -5.06 16.11 -7.35
CA SER A 214 -4.41 17.14 -6.51
C SER A 214 -3.58 16.51 -5.38
N GLY A 215 -2.44 17.11 -5.05
CA GLY A 215 -1.53 16.66 -4.00
C GLY A 215 -0.70 15.44 -4.34
N ASN A 216 -0.81 14.89 -5.56
CA ASN A 216 -0.05 13.71 -5.96
C ASN A 216 1.40 14.07 -6.34
N ASP A 217 2.33 13.15 -6.13
CA ASP A 217 3.71 13.24 -6.64
C ASP A 217 3.82 12.35 -7.89
N LEU A 218 4.19 12.96 -9.01
CA LEU A 218 4.31 12.39 -10.35
C LEU A 218 5.72 12.56 -10.93
N SER A 219 6.71 12.87 -10.09
CA SER A 219 7.97 13.51 -10.50
C SER A 219 9.04 12.61 -11.12
N ASP A 220 9.00 11.31 -10.83
CA ASP A 220 9.98 10.32 -11.30
C ASP A 220 9.43 9.44 -12.44
N ASN A 221 8.62 10.01 -13.33
CA ASN A 221 8.05 9.31 -14.48
C ASN A 221 8.62 9.84 -15.80
N LEU A 222 8.68 9.01 -16.83
CA LEU A 222 9.10 9.45 -18.17
C LEU A 222 8.09 10.44 -18.79
N GLU A 223 6.79 10.19 -18.61
CA GLU A 223 5.72 11.17 -18.79
C GLU A 223 4.86 11.20 -17.52
N ALA A 224 4.78 12.35 -16.84
CA ALA A 224 4.07 12.45 -15.57
C ALA A 224 2.55 12.25 -15.68
N ALA A 225 1.93 12.75 -16.75
CA ALA A 225 0.50 12.66 -16.98
C ALA A 225 0.09 12.90 -18.45
N HIS A 226 -0.99 12.25 -18.89
CA HIS A 226 -1.64 12.48 -20.18
C HIS A 226 -3.18 12.49 -20.02
N ASP A 227 -3.83 13.61 -20.39
CA ASP A 227 -5.27 13.84 -20.24
C ASP A 227 -5.93 14.21 -21.58
N SER A 228 -6.59 13.23 -22.22
CA SER A 228 -7.32 13.44 -23.49
C SER A 228 -8.65 14.19 -23.32
N SER A 229 -8.98 14.59 -22.08
CA SER A 229 -10.34 14.83 -21.63
C SER A 229 -10.49 16.21 -20.97
N SER A 230 -11.13 16.28 -19.79
CA SER A 230 -11.40 17.54 -19.11
C SER A 230 -11.58 17.24 -17.63
N ASN A 231 -10.51 17.47 -16.90
CA ASN A 231 -10.36 17.14 -15.48
C ASN A 231 -9.79 18.33 -14.73
N ARG A 232 -9.83 18.27 -13.40
CA ARG A 232 -9.34 19.33 -12.52
C ARG A 232 -8.01 18.87 -11.91
N TRP A 233 -6.92 19.48 -12.34
CA TRP A 233 -5.58 19.19 -11.85
C TRP A 233 -5.16 20.01 -10.61
N SER A 234 -6.06 20.82 -10.03
CA SER A 234 -5.79 21.53 -8.77
C SER A 234 -7.02 21.71 -7.85
N LEU A 235 -6.82 21.58 -6.54
CA LEU A 235 -7.81 21.80 -5.49
C LEU A 235 -7.43 23.03 -4.64
N ARG A 236 -8.27 24.07 -4.65
CA ARG A 236 -8.15 25.26 -3.77
C ARG A 236 -6.75 25.95 -3.77
N GLY A 237 -5.92 25.72 -4.79
CA GLY A 237 -4.55 26.25 -4.86
C GLY A 237 -3.44 25.20 -4.76
N ALA A 238 -3.73 23.93 -4.47
CA ALA A 238 -2.76 22.84 -4.59
C ALA A 238 -2.97 22.07 -5.89
N GLY A 239 -1.97 22.11 -6.76
CA GLY A 239 -1.78 21.20 -7.88
C GLY A 239 -1.16 19.88 -7.44
N ASN A 240 -0.24 19.38 -8.26
CA ASN A 240 0.53 18.14 -8.09
C ASN A 240 2.02 18.45 -8.24
N TYR A 241 2.90 17.58 -7.74
CA TYR A 241 4.35 17.72 -7.88
C TYR A 241 4.84 16.98 -9.14
N TYR A 242 5.49 17.70 -10.06
CA TYR A 242 5.98 17.18 -11.34
C TYR A 242 7.51 17.09 -11.42
N GLY A 243 8.21 17.34 -10.31
CA GLY A 243 9.65 17.54 -10.26
C GLY A 243 10.04 18.99 -9.95
N PRO A 244 11.34 19.29 -9.82
CA PRO A 244 11.81 20.60 -9.36
C PRO A 244 11.43 21.74 -10.32
N CYS A 245 10.85 22.81 -9.79
CA CYS A 245 10.47 24.01 -10.54
C CYS A 245 11.07 25.28 -9.91
N MET A 246 10.67 26.45 -10.42
CA MET A 246 10.95 27.73 -9.75
C MET A 246 9.77 28.11 -8.85
N ASP A 247 10.08 28.49 -7.63
CA ASP A 247 9.19 29.03 -6.59
C ASP A 247 9.93 30.24 -6.02
N THR A 248 9.51 31.45 -6.40
CA THR A 248 10.28 32.69 -6.15
C THR A 248 9.89 33.39 -4.84
N ASP A 249 8.68 33.17 -4.32
CA ASP A 249 8.22 33.75 -3.05
C ASP A 249 8.12 32.74 -1.89
N TYR A 250 8.43 31.47 -2.14
CA TYR A 250 8.54 30.37 -1.17
C TYR A 250 7.21 29.97 -0.53
N ASP A 251 6.12 29.99 -1.30
CA ASP A 251 4.78 29.59 -0.83
C ASP A 251 4.48 28.08 -0.97
N GLY A 252 5.32 27.34 -1.70
CA GLY A 252 5.17 25.89 -1.97
C GLY A 252 4.60 25.57 -3.36
N ILE A 253 4.32 26.58 -4.19
CA ILE A 253 3.74 26.47 -5.53
C ILE A 253 4.77 26.96 -6.57
N CYS A 254 4.73 26.38 -7.78
CA CYS A 254 5.55 26.80 -8.89
C CYS A 254 5.07 28.14 -9.50
N ASP A 255 6.02 29.02 -9.84
CA ASP A 255 5.78 30.30 -10.54
C ASP A 255 5.08 30.15 -11.91
N GLN A 256 4.94 28.92 -12.43
CA GLN A 256 4.42 28.60 -13.77
C GLN A 256 3.43 27.42 -13.71
N THR A 257 2.42 27.44 -14.57
CA THR A 257 1.45 26.33 -14.72
C THR A 257 2.07 25.16 -15.49
N THR A 258 1.63 23.93 -15.17
CA THR A 258 2.05 22.72 -15.90
C THR A 258 0.96 22.31 -16.88
N SER A 259 1.22 22.48 -18.18
CA SER A 259 0.33 21.96 -19.23
C SER A 259 0.33 20.43 -19.23
N ILE A 260 -0.85 19.81 -19.27
CA ILE A 260 -0.98 18.35 -19.32
C ILE A 260 -1.12 17.89 -20.79
N PRO A 261 -0.24 17.00 -21.28
CA PRO A 261 -0.36 16.36 -22.60
C PRO A 261 -1.74 15.78 -22.92
N GLY A 262 -2.01 15.59 -24.21
CA GLY A 262 -3.23 14.95 -24.73
C GLY A 262 -4.45 15.86 -24.94
N GLY A 263 -4.54 17.00 -24.26
CA GLY A 263 -5.78 17.79 -24.23
C GLY A 263 -5.60 19.31 -24.12
N ARG A 264 -6.37 19.90 -23.19
CA ARG A 264 -6.32 21.33 -22.82
C ARG A 264 -6.29 21.52 -21.30
N SER A 265 -6.04 20.45 -20.56
CA SER A 265 -5.89 20.50 -19.11
C SER A 265 -4.55 21.12 -18.76
N GLU A 266 -4.53 21.96 -17.73
CA GLU A 266 -3.31 22.43 -17.08
C GLU A 266 -3.49 22.32 -15.57
N ASP A 267 -2.40 22.04 -14.87
CA ASP A 267 -2.31 22.30 -13.45
C ASP A 267 -1.96 23.78 -13.25
N SER A 268 -2.91 24.50 -12.68
CA SER A 268 -2.83 25.95 -12.47
C SER A 268 -1.97 26.35 -11.27
N ALA A 269 -1.55 25.40 -10.43
CA ALA A 269 -0.77 25.65 -9.23
C ALA A 269 0.10 24.43 -8.86
N PRO A 270 1.04 24.00 -9.74
CA PRO A 270 1.88 22.83 -9.49
C PRO A 270 2.70 23.03 -8.21
N LEU A 271 2.98 21.96 -7.47
CA LEU A 271 3.72 22.05 -6.20
C LEU A 271 5.23 22.17 -6.47
N SER A 272 5.95 22.94 -5.63
CA SER A 272 7.38 23.21 -5.83
C SER A 272 8.32 22.19 -5.19
N HIS A 273 7.83 21.44 -4.21
CA HIS A 273 8.54 20.35 -3.55
C HIS A 273 7.57 19.19 -3.26
N PRO A 274 8.05 17.93 -3.19
CA PRO A 274 7.23 16.80 -2.78
C PRO A 274 7.08 16.76 -1.24
N PRO A 275 6.23 15.88 -0.71
CA PRO A 275 6.44 15.27 0.61
C PRO A 275 7.84 14.62 0.67
N LEU A 276 8.47 14.58 1.84
CA LEU A 276 9.89 14.22 1.90
C LEU A 276 10.18 12.74 1.55
N THR A 277 10.86 12.58 0.40
CA THR A 277 11.65 11.42 -0.07
C THR A 277 10.93 10.16 -0.58
N ALA A 278 10.64 10.13 -1.88
CA ALA A 278 10.25 8.96 -2.67
C ALA A 278 11.21 7.75 -2.59
N ALA A 279 12.52 7.98 -2.37
CA ALA A 279 13.57 6.97 -2.47
C ALA A 279 13.66 5.97 -1.28
N GLN A 280 12.59 5.82 -0.49
CA GLN A 280 12.56 4.95 0.69
C GLN A 280 11.53 3.81 0.61
N TYR A 281 10.66 3.80 -0.41
CA TYR A 281 9.40 3.05 -0.36
C TYR A 281 9.37 1.70 -1.10
N ALA A 282 10.52 1.09 -1.38
CA ALA A 282 10.54 -0.29 -1.89
C ALA A 282 10.01 -1.25 -0.81
N PRO A 283 8.91 -2.00 -1.06
CA PRO A 283 8.30 -2.86 -0.04
C PRO A 283 9.18 -4.09 0.25
N GLU A 284 9.21 -4.54 1.50
CA GLU A 284 9.87 -5.80 1.85
C GLU A 284 9.09 -6.98 1.26
N VAL A 285 9.71 -7.71 0.32
CA VAL A 285 9.12 -8.88 -0.35
C VAL A 285 9.51 -10.15 0.40
N PRO A 286 8.54 -10.99 0.83
CA PRO A 286 8.82 -12.23 1.57
C PRO A 286 9.81 -13.18 0.87
N ALA A 287 10.78 -13.67 1.65
CA ALA A 287 11.84 -14.56 1.17
C ALA A 287 11.26 -15.90 0.67
N GLY A 288 11.25 -16.08 -0.64
CA GLY A 288 10.63 -17.22 -1.33
C GLY A 288 9.77 -16.80 -2.52
N LEU A 289 9.15 -15.61 -2.46
CA LEU A 289 8.39 -14.99 -3.55
C LEU A 289 9.27 -14.26 -4.58
N THR A 290 10.59 -14.25 -4.36
CA THR A 290 11.61 -13.66 -5.24
C THR A 290 11.60 -14.31 -6.63
N ALA A 291 11.97 -13.53 -7.66
CA ALA A 291 11.72 -13.78 -9.08
C ALA A 291 12.20 -15.14 -9.66
N ASP A 292 13.07 -15.88 -8.97
CA ASP A 292 13.61 -17.17 -9.44
C ASP A 292 12.62 -18.35 -9.36
N ASN A 293 11.51 -18.22 -8.62
CA ASN A 293 10.58 -19.32 -8.33
C ASN A 293 9.27 -19.26 -9.14
N ASN A 294 9.14 -20.16 -10.11
CA ASN A 294 7.88 -20.58 -10.77
C ASN A 294 7.11 -19.56 -11.65
N ALA A 295 7.74 -18.47 -12.10
CA ALA A 295 7.28 -17.83 -13.34
C ALA A 295 7.44 -18.83 -14.51
N PRO A 296 6.39 -19.13 -15.31
CA PRO A 296 6.55 -19.96 -16.51
C PRO A 296 7.40 -19.18 -17.52
N ALA A 297 8.48 -19.79 -18.02
CA ALA A 297 9.53 -19.07 -18.76
C ALA A 297 9.08 -18.58 -20.16
N ASN A 298 8.37 -17.45 -20.22
CA ASN A 298 8.54 -16.50 -21.32
C ASN A 298 9.95 -15.89 -21.23
N GLN A 299 10.69 -15.95 -22.33
CA GLN A 299 12.17 -15.98 -22.29
C GLN A 299 12.84 -14.60 -22.19
N GLU A 300 12.12 -13.60 -21.63
CA GLU A 300 12.45 -12.17 -21.71
C GLU A 300 12.72 -11.52 -20.32
N TRP A 301 12.34 -12.14 -19.20
CA TRP A 301 12.51 -11.56 -17.85
C TRP A 301 13.97 -11.29 -17.44
N GLY A 302 14.95 -11.91 -18.11
CA GLY A 302 16.38 -11.60 -17.93
C GLY A 302 16.80 -10.22 -18.45
N GLU A 303 15.93 -9.53 -19.19
CA GLU A 303 16.23 -8.24 -19.81
C GLU A 303 15.68 -7.03 -19.03
N VAL A 304 14.79 -7.19 -18.03
CA VAL A 304 14.14 -6.05 -17.34
C VAL A 304 15.14 -5.13 -16.63
N GLY A 305 16.19 -5.71 -16.02
CA GLY A 305 17.31 -4.94 -15.45
C GLY A 305 18.22 -4.25 -16.49
N GLN A 306 18.03 -4.53 -17.79
CA GLN A 306 18.74 -3.90 -18.91
C GLN A 306 17.83 -2.95 -19.71
N THR A 307 16.52 -3.20 -19.77
CA THR A 307 15.56 -2.32 -20.46
C THR A 307 15.45 -0.96 -19.78
N MET A 308 15.66 -0.84 -18.47
CA MET A 308 15.74 0.48 -17.83
C MET A 308 16.87 1.36 -18.39
N GLU A 309 18.08 0.81 -18.59
CA GLU A 309 19.19 1.57 -19.20
C GLU A 309 18.96 1.83 -20.70
N GLN A 310 18.22 0.95 -21.39
CA GLN A 310 17.79 1.16 -22.77
C GLN A 310 16.69 2.22 -22.89
N MET A 311 15.73 2.28 -21.99
CA MET A 311 14.71 3.35 -21.92
C MET A 311 15.34 4.69 -21.52
N ARG A 312 16.38 4.68 -20.68
CA ARG A 312 17.18 5.86 -20.33
C ARG A 312 18.06 6.38 -21.48
N THR A 313 18.21 5.63 -22.58
CA THR A 313 19.12 5.98 -23.70
C THR A 313 18.50 5.87 -25.11
N GLY A 314 17.31 5.30 -25.25
CA GLY A 314 16.62 5.04 -26.52
C GLY A 314 15.25 5.70 -26.59
N ALA A 315 14.93 6.31 -27.74
CA ALA A 315 13.63 6.95 -27.95
C ALA A 315 12.50 5.91 -28.09
N TYR A 316 11.32 6.23 -27.55
CA TYR A 316 10.09 5.45 -27.69
C TYR A 316 9.66 5.34 -29.18
N THR A 317 10.09 4.29 -29.88
CA THR A 317 9.75 4.06 -31.30
C THR A 317 9.11 2.69 -31.59
N SER A 318 8.34 2.16 -30.64
CA SER A 318 7.40 1.07 -30.90
C SER A 318 6.24 1.07 -29.91
N ALA A 319 5.13 1.74 -30.24
CA ALA A 319 3.86 1.47 -29.57
C ALA A 319 3.45 0.01 -29.87
N ARG A 320 3.35 -0.84 -28.84
CA ARG A 320 2.59 -2.10 -28.97
C ARG A 320 1.15 -1.73 -29.31
N GLN A 321 0.60 -2.31 -30.38
CA GLN A 321 -0.72 -1.93 -30.89
C GLN A 321 -1.83 -2.38 -29.93
N MET A 322 -2.30 -1.49 -29.05
CA MET A 322 -3.64 -1.64 -28.48
C MET A 322 -4.69 -1.47 -29.60
N PRO A 323 -5.71 -2.34 -29.70
CA PRO A 323 -6.64 -2.34 -30.82
C PRO A 323 -7.67 -1.20 -30.72
N GLY A 324 -7.33 -0.01 -31.22
CA GLY A 324 -8.30 1.07 -31.41
C GLY A 324 -7.76 2.47 -31.72
N ALA A 325 -6.53 2.79 -31.30
CA ALA A 325 -5.96 4.13 -31.45
C ALA A 325 -5.27 4.35 -32.82
N SER A 326 -5.42 5.55 -33.39
CA SER A 326 -4.80 5.94 -34.67
C SER A 326 -3.49 6.71 -34.47
N SER A 327 -2.50 6.42 -35.33
CA SER A 327 -1.10 6.83 -35.18
C SER A 327 -0.81 8.29 -35.50
N PHE A 328 0.05 8.93 -34.71
CA PHE A 328 0.76 10.16 -35.06
C PHE A 328 2.24 10.09 -34.66
N SER A 329 3.09 10.80 -35.41
CA SER A 329 4.54 10.87 -35.14
C SER A 329 5.18 12.13 -35.73
N THR A 330 5.98 12.82 -34.92
CA THR A 330 7.00 13.81 -35.35
C THR A 330 8.04 13.96 -34.24
N PRO A 331 9.36 13.89 -34.53
CA PRO A 331 10.41 14.03 -33.52
C PRO A 331 10.81 15.50 -33.26
N VAL A 332 11.28 15.79 -32.05
CA VAL A 332 11.97 17.04 -31.68
C VAL A 332 13.40 16.71 -31.25
N GLY A 333 14.37 17.55 -31.59
CA GLY A 333 15.80 17.25 -31.49
C GLY A 333 16.43 17.52 -30.12
N LEU A 334 17.39 16.68 -29.73
CA LEU A 334 18.21 16.83 -28.54
C LEU A 334 19.20 18.00 -28.65
N ILE A 335 19.37 18.75 -27.54
CA ILE A 335 20.51 19.63 -27.29
C ILE A 335 21.38 18.96 -26.22
N SER A 336 22.70 19.12 -26.27
CA SER A 336 23.66 18.41 -25.41
C SER A 336 24.61 19.36 -24.68
N GLN A 337 25.30 18.81 -23.67
CA GLN A 337 26.39 19.42 -22.88
C GLN A 337 25.92 20.42 -21.79
N GLN A 338 26.62 20.59 -20.65
CA GLN A 338 27.90 19.98 -20.23
C GLN A 338 28.03 19.85 -18.69
N THR A 339 29.04 19.11 -18.24
CA THR A 339 29.43 18.91 -16.84
C THR A 339 30.04 20.16 -16.19
N GLY A 340 29.68 20.47 -14.95
CA GLY A 340 30.42 21.43 -14.10
C GLY A 340 29.92 21.43 -12.66
N SER A 341 30.80 21.13 -11.70
CA SER A 341 30.50 21.18 -10.26
C SER A 341 31.41 22.20 -9.57
N PRO A 342 30.83 23.17 -8.82
CA PRO A 342 31.53 23.96 -7.82
C PRO A 342 30.99 23.70 -6.40
N ASP A 343 31.84 23.91 -5.39
CA ASP A 343 31.55 23.58 -3.99
C ASP A 343 30.38 24.37 -3.37
N LEU A 344 29.58 23.71 -2.54
CA LEU A 344 28.54 24.34 -1.72
C LEU A 344 29.15 24.93 -0.43
N PRO A 345 28.78 26.16 -0.03
CA PRO A 345 29.12 26.70 1.30
C PRO A 345 28.33 25.98 2.41
N PRO A 346 28.81 26.01 3.67
CA PRO A 346 28.20 25.27 4.77
C PRO A 346 26.78 25.76 5.10
N LEU A 347 25.90 24.80 5.40
CA LEU A 347 24.50 25.02 5.78
C LEU A 347 24.37 25.86 7.05
N PHE A 348 23.34 26.72 7.09
CA PHE A 348 22.93 27.43 8.30
C PHE A 348 22.24 26.47 9.28
N ASP A 349 22.53 26.62 10.58
CA ASP A 349 21.88 25.90 11.68
C ASP A 349 20.63 26.67 12.15
N PRO A 350 19.41 26.10 12.05
CA PRO A 350 18.18 26.75 12.49
C PRO A 350 17.81 26.48 13.96
N TYR A 351 18.63 25.75 14.76
CA TYR A 351 18.25 25.27 16.10
C TYR A 351 19.11 25.84 17.26
N PRO A 352 18.92 27.12 17.64
CA PRO A 352 19.59 27.72 18.79
C PRO A 352 18.96 27.27 20.14
N GLY A 353 19.42 26.14 20.71
CA GLY A 353 19.12 25.84 22.13
C GLY A 353 19.33 24.40 22.62
N ARG A 354 20.48 24.12 23.26
CA ARG A 354 20.67 22.91 24.08
C ARG A 354 20.22 23.11 25.53
N SER A 355 19.57 22.11 26.12
CA SER A 355 19.79 21.74 27.54
C SER A 355 19.38 20.26 27.76
N ALA A 356 19.65 19.70 28.94
CA ALA A 356 19.73 18.23 29.14
C ALA A 356 18.68 17.65 30.10
N ALA A 357 18.50 16.32 29.99
CA ALA A 357 17.98 15.41 31.02
C ALA A 357 16.61 15.74 31.65
N GLY A 358 15.55 15.24 31.03
CA GLY A 358 14.23 15.09 31.65
C GLY A 358 13.35 14.12 30.86
N THR A 359 12.67 13.20 31.54
CA THR A 359 11.70 12.30 30.91
C THR A 359 10.50 13.09 30.39
N ARG A 360 10.27 13.02 29.07
CA ARG A 360 9.08 13.58 28.41
C ARG A 360 8.58 12.57 27.37
N SER A 361 7.37 12.04 27.59
CA SER A 361 6.54 11.63 26.47
C SER A 361 6.12 12.90 25.72
N GLY A 362 6.35 12.93 24.42
CA GLY A 362 5.85 13.96 23.51
C GLY A 362 4.81 13.38 22.56
N ILE A 363 4.06 14.27 21.93
CA ILE A 363 3.38 13.97 20.67
C ILE A 363 4.29 14.46 19.54
N TRP A 364 4.32 13.69 18.47
CA TRP A 364 4.96 14.05 17.22
C TRP A 364 3.95 13.91 16.09
N GLN A 365 4.25 14.53 14.95
CA GLN A 365 3.36 14.67 13.81
C GLN A 365 4.18 14.67 12.52
N THR A 366 3.56 14.27 11.41
CA THR A 366 4.01 14.70 10.09
C THR A 366 3.00 15.67 9.48
N ASP A 367 3.48 16.88 9.19
CA ASP A 367 2.68 17.94 8.58
C ASP A 367 2.49 17.62 7.09
N ALA A 368 1.36 17.01 6.74
CA ALA A 368 0.92 16.86 5.35
C ALA A 368 0.43 18.22 4.81
N ILE A 369 1.37 19.09 4.44
CA ILE A 369 1.15 20.50 4.07
C ILE A 369 0.23 20.61 2.84
N GLY A 370 -0.80 21.46 2.93
CA GLY A 370 -1.72 21.79 1.83
C GLY A 370 -1.45 23.19 1.23
N PRO A 371 -2.44 23.83 0.58
CA PRO A 371 -2.26 25.13 -0.10
C PRO A 371 -2.80 26.38 0.61
N GLN A 372 -2.13 27.50 0.32
CA GLN A 372 -2.52 28.91 0.52
C GLN A 372 -4.00 29.27 0.24
N LEU A 373 -4.79 29.70 1.25
CA LEU A 373 -6.08 30.39 1.07
C LEU A 373 -5.97 31.91 1.22
N PRO A 374 -6.32 32.71 0.18
CA PRO A 374 -6.39 34.17 0.29
C PRO A 374 -7.67 34.64 1.01
N GLY A 375 -7.68 34.52 2.35
CA GLY A 375 -8.55 35.28 3.26
C GLY A 375 -9.99 34.80 3.40
N ALA A 376 -10.27 34.03 4.46
CA ALA A 376 -11.62 33.76 4.97
C ALA A 376 -11.66 33.84 6.51
N SER A 377 -12.77 34.32 7.07
CA SER A 377 -12.96 34.46 8.52
C SER A 377 -13.63 33.22 9.14
N ALA A 378 -13.08 32.73 10.25
CA ALA A 378 -13.58 31.53 10.95
C ALA A 378 -14.97 31.71 11.60
N ALA A 379 -15.85 30.73 11.43
CA ALA A 379 -16.92 30.31 12.37
C ALA A 379 -17.72 29.10 11.81
N GLY A 380 -17.09 27.92 11.76
CA GLY A 380 -17.77 26.63 11.50
C GLY A 380 -17.91 25.82 12.79
N GLN A 381 -18.91 24.93 12.88
CA GLN A 381 -18.92 23.90 13.93
C GLN A 381 -17.91 22.80 13.54
N ALA A 382 -17.21 22.25 14.53
CA ALA A 382 -16.31 21.11 14.28
C ALA A 382 -17.12 19.89 13.87
N GLU A 383 -17.05 19.54 12.58
CA GLU A 383 -17.56 18.28 12.05
C GLU A 383 -16.64 17.12 12.51
N SER A 384 -17.19 15.91 12.63
CA SER A 384 -16.41 14.74 13.03
C SER A 384 -15.50 14.30 11.88
N ILE A 385 -14.18 14.30 12.12
CA ILE A 385 -13.20 13.73 11.19
C ILE A 385 -13.19 12.20 11.28
N ASP A 386 -12.96 11.55 10.14
CA ASP A 386 -12.80 10.10 10.06
C ASP A 386 -11.41 9.68 10.56
N LEU A 387 -11.38 8.71 11.45
CA LEU A 387 -10.18 7.95 11.81
C LEU A 387 -10.02 6.84 10.76
N LEU A 388 -9.01 6.93 9.90
CA LEU A 388 -8.78 5.96 8.81
C LEU A 388 -8.09 4.70 9.31
N ASP A 389 -7.19 4.85 10.29
CA ASP A 389 -6.32 3.78 10.77
C ASP A 389 -5.74 4.14 12.16
N HIS A 390 -5.42 3.12 12.96
CA HIS A 390 -4.72 3.27 14.23
C HIS A 390 -3.90 2.02 14.56
N GLY A 391 -3.02 2.10 15.55
CA GLY A 391 -2.32 0.93 16.06
C GLY A 391 -1.20 1.21 17.05
N MET A 392 -0.85 0.16 17.78
CA MET A 392 0.36 0.09 18.61
C MET A 392 1.59 -0.33 17.77
N SER A 393 2.77 0.24 18.00
CA SER A 393 4.00 -0.12 17.26
C SER A 393 5.32 0.05 18.04
N ARG A 394 6.41 -0.59 17.57
CA ARG A 394 7.78 -0.43 18.12
C ARG A 394 8.51 0.81 17.59
N GLY A 395 8.07 1.36 16.46
CA GLY A 395 8.60 2.59 15.89
C GLY A 395 7.57 3.41 15.12
N VAL A 396 7.95 4.62 14.75
CA VAL A 396 7.32 5.43 13.70
C VAL A 396 8.47 6.00 12.86
N ASP A 397 8.33 5.97 11.53
CA ASP A 397 9.35 6.41 10.58
C ASP A 397 9.34 7.95 10.38
N PRO A 398 10.29 8.52 9.61
CA PRO A 398 10.32 9.95 9.32
C PRO A 398 9.14 10.48 8.48
N SER A 399 8.38 9.62 7.79
CA SER A 399 7.15 9.98 7.07
C SER A 399 5.90 9.98 7.98
N GLY A 400 6.05 9.47 9.21
CA GLY A 400 4.98 9.34 10.17
C GLY A 400 4.18 8.04 10.01
N GLN A 401 4.72 7.01 9.36
CA GLN A 401 4.12 5.68 9.29
C GLN A 401 4.63 4.77 10.42
N PRO A 402 3.78 3.92 11.02
CA PRO A 402 4.14 3.10 12.17
C PRO A 402 4.97 1.88 11.72
N VAL A 403 6.20 1.78 12.22
CA VAL A 403 7.15 0.70 11.95
C VAL A 403 6.95 -0.41 12.96
N ASP A 404 6.83 -1.65 12.48
CA ASP A 404 6.69 -2.85 13.32
C ASP A 404 5.53 -2.71 14.32
N ARG A 405 4.30 -2.71 13.76
CA ARG A 405 3.07 -2.64 14.58
C ARG A 405 2.95 -3.91 15.41
N THR A 406 2.67 -3.75 16.70
CA THR A 406 2.57 -4.86 17.64
C THR A 406 1.81 -4.46 18.91
N SER A 407 1.08 -5.41 19.48
CA SER A 407 0.54 -5.33 20.84
C SER A 407 1.43 -6.04 21.87
N SER A 408 2.65 -6.45 21.51
CA SER A 408 3.54 -7.24 22.38
C SER A 408 4.96 -6.68 22.43
N PHE A 409 5.35 -6.22 23.61
CA PHE A 409 6.63 -5.57 23.89
C PHE A 409 7.38 -6.30 25.01
N SER A 410 8.65 -5.93 25.18
CA SER A 410 9.58 -6.51 26.15
C SER A 410 10.30 -5.41 26.92
N ALA A 411 10.86 -5.76 28.09
CA ALA A 411 11.70 -4.85 28.88
C ALA A 411 12.92 -4.26 28.13
N VAL A 412 13.29 -4.81 26.97
CA VAL A 412 14.36 -4.26 26.11
C VAL A 412 13.87 -3.35 24.99
N ASP A 413 12.57 -3.24 24.71
CA ASP A 413 12.06 -2.33 23.68
C ASP A 413 12.25 -0.87 24.10
N ALA A 414 12.60 0.02 23.16
CA ALA A 414 12.88 1.41 23.49
C ALA A 414 11.61 2.16 23.92
N TYR A 415 10.55 2.00 23.12
CA TYR A 415 9.25 2.64 23.31
C TYR A 415 8.14 1.69 22.85
N ALA A 416 6.93 1.92 23.34
CA ALA A 416 5.70 1.55 22.65
C ALA A 416 5.04 2.84 22.15
N TYR A 417 4.65 2.86 20.88
CA TYR A 417 3.93 3.96 20.25
C TYR A 417 2.46 3.60 20.10
N SER A 418 1.56 4.56 20.30
CA SER A 418 0.15 4.49 19.89
C SER A 418 -0.07 5.57 18.85
N TRP A 419 -0.50 5.16 17.67
CA TRP A 419 -0.49 5.96 16.44
C TRP A 419 -1.88 6.00 15.81
N VAL A 420 -2.21 7.14 15.18
CA VAL A 420 -3.49 7.38 14.49
C VAL A 420 -3.28 8.13 13.17
N SER A 421 -4.11 7.82 12.17
CA SER A 421 -4.21 8.55 10.91
C SER A 421 -5.64 9.02 10.67
N PHE A 422 -5.82 10.29 10.35
CA PHE A 422 -7.11 10.87 10.02
C PHE A 422 -7.29 11.07 8.52
N GLY A 423 -8.54 11.18 8.07
CA GLY A 423 -8.86 11.68 6.73
C GLY A 423 -8.70 13.21 6.64
N PRO A 424 -9.22 13.83 5.57
CA PRO A 424 -9.18 15.29 5.37
C PRO A 424 -9.68 16.10 6.57
N VAL A 425 -8.80 16.89 7.21
CA VAL A 425 -9.11 17.70 8.40
C VAL A 425 -9.18 19.18 8.07
N TYR A 426 -10.40 19.74 8.13
CA TYR A 426 -10.72 21.12 7.74
C TYR A 426 -10.65 22.15 8.89
N TYR A 427 -10.53 21.71 10.14
CA TYR A 427 -10.61 22.54 11.34
C TYR A 427 -9.56 22.13 12.38
N PRO A 428 -9.23 22.98 13.37
CA PRO A 428 -8.42 22.56 14.51
C PRO A 428 -9.17 21.55 15.39
N HIS A 429 -8.47 20.52 15.86
CA HIS A 429 -8.97 19.53 16.81
C HIS A 429 -7.96 19.29 17.93
N SER A 430 -8.44 18.89 19.11
CA SER A 430 -7.60 18.54 20.27
C SER A 430 -7.40 17.02 20.37
N LEU A 431 -6.19 16.62 20.73
CA LEU A 431 -5.73 15.22 20.77
C LEU A 431 -5.24 14.87 22.18
N ASP A 432 -5.73 13.78 22.76
CA ASP A 432 -5.34 13.32 24.11
C ASP A 432 -5.04 11.82 24.13
N TRP A 433 -3.85 11.43 24.57
CA TRP A 433 -3.51 10.04 24.92
C TRP A 433 -3.39 9.86 26.43
N ARG A 434 -3.89 8.73 26.94
CA ARG A 434 -3.80 8.34 28.36
C ARG A 434 -3.31 6.90 28.47
N TRP A 435 -2.17 6.72 29.12
CA TRP A 435 -1.50 5.44 29.30
C TRP A 435 -1.73 4.90 30.70
N TYR A 436 -2.18 3.66 30.82
CA TYR A 436 -2.53 2.99 32.07
C TYR A 436 -1.64 1.76 32.28
N SER A 437 -1.15 1.63 33.51
CA SER A 437 -0.36 0.48 33.96
C SER A 437 -1.25 -0.77 34.18
N PRO A 438 -0.67 -1.98 34.31
CA PRO A 438 -1.42 -3.22 34.57
C PRO A 438 -2.20 -3.28 35.90
N SER A 439 -2.07 -2.24 36.73
CA SER A 439 -2.90 -2.03 37.92
C SER A 439 -4.20 -1.26 37.67
N GLY A 440 -4.44 -0.82 36.42
CA GLY A 440 -5.48 0.13 36.05
C GLY A 440 -5.17 1.59 36.41
N ALA A 441 -4.08 1.87 37.14
CA ALA A 441 -3.67 3.23 37.46
C ALA A 441 -3.07 3.95 36.24
N LEU A 442 -3.54 5.17 35.99
CA LEU A 442 -3.01 6.10 35.00
C LEU A 442 -1.51 6.37 35.27
N HIS A 443 -0.67 6.06 34.29
CA HIS A 443 0.79 6.20 34.35
C HIS A 443 1.25 7.54 33.77
N SER A 444 0.73 7.91 32.59
CA SER A 444 1.17 9.10 31.86
C SER A 444 0.11 9.59 30.87
N THR A 445 0.10 10.89 30.59
CA THR A 445 -0.76 11.53 29.59
C THR A 445 0.05 12.40 28.65
N SER A 446 -0.39 12.53 27.41
CA SER A 446 0.18 13.45 26.43
C SER A 446 -0.96 14.09 25.63
N SER A 447 -0.90 15.40 25.48
CA SER A 447 -1.97 16.20 24.88
C SER A 447 -1.38 17.11 23.80
N GLY A 448 -2.12 17.28 22.70
CA GLY A 448 -1.72 18.03 21.53
C GLY A 448 -2.93 18.52 20.74
N ALA A 449 -2.69 18.97 19.51
CA ALA A 449 -3.76 19.41 18.62
C ALA A 449 -3.39 19.15 17.17
N ILE A 450 -4.40 18.87 16.35
CA ILE A 450 -4.34 19.16 14.93
C ILE A 450 -4.47 20.69 14.82
N PRO A 451 -3.44 21.42 14.36
CA PRO A 451 -3.50 22.87 14.27
C PRO A 451 -4.52 23.30 13.22
N ASP A 452 -5.08 24.50 13.37
CA ASP A 452 -6.00 25.08 12.38
C ASP A 452 -5.29 25.15 11.02
N PRO A 453 -5.80 24.49 9.96
CA PRO A 453 -5.22 24.59 8.63
C PRO A 453 -4.95 26.05 8.24
N GLY A 454 -5.95 26.92 8.45
CA GLY A 454 -5.90 28.34 8.11
C GLY A 454 -4.84 29.14 8.90
N SER A 455 -4.34 28.62 10.02
CA SER A 455 -3.22 29.25 10.76
C SER A 455 -1.88 29.16 10.04
N ARG A 456 -1.73 28.21 9.10
CA ARG A 456 -0.65 28.17 8.10
C ARG A 456 -1.18 28.50 6.69
N GLY A 457 -2.33 29.18 6.63
CA GLY A 457 -3.08 29.50 5.41
C GLY A 457 -3.78 28.33 4.73
N LEU A 458 -3.62 27.10 5.21
CA LEU A 458 -4.02 25.88 4.49
C LEU A 458 -5.54 25.73 4.36
N ALA A 459 -5.96 25.16 3.24
CA ALA A 459 -7.36 24.82 3.01
C ALA A 459 -7.89 23.62 3.83
N HIS A 460 -6.98 22.71 4.21
CA HIS A 460 -7.16 21.54 5.09
C HIS A 460 -5.81 20.80 5.25
N TRP A 461 -5.74 19.86 6.19
CA TRP A 461 -4.74 18.77 6.17
C TRP A 461 -5.31 17.59 5.39
N TYR A 462 -4.51 16.93 4.55
CA TYR A 462 -5.00 15.87 3.66
C TYR A 462 -5.17 14.51 4.37
N SER A 463 -4.12 14.05 5.06
CA SER A 463 -4.07 12.76 5.75
C SER A 463 -3.11 12.83 6.96
N PRO A 464 -3.43 13.64 7.99
CA PRO A 464 -2.49 13.96 9.05
C PRO A 464 -2.34 12.81 10.06
N LYS A 465 -1.09 12.52 10.42
CA LYS A 465 -0.68 11.37 11.25
C LYS A 465 -0.08 11.86 12.56
N TYR A 466 -0.53 11.28 13.66
CA TYR A 466 -0.13 11.67 15.02
C TYR A 466 0.14 10.44 15.88
N TRP A 467 1.05 10.57 16.84
CA TRP A 467 1.32 9.50 17.78
C TRP A 467 1.82 10.00 19.14
N SER A 468 1.55 9.19 20.16
CA SER A 468 2.16 9.29 21.49
C SER A 468 3.10 8.12 21.72
N GLN A 469 4.11 8.29 22.58
CA GLN A 469 5.02 7.22 22.98
C GLN A 469 5.11 7.02 24.50
N LEU A 470 5.13 5.75 24.92
CA LEU A 470 5.49 5.30 26.25
C LEU A 470 6.95 4.80 26.23
N ALA A 471 7.82 5.37 27.05
CA ALA A 471 9.20 4.89 27.19
C ALA A 471 9.24 3.58 27.98
N ILE A 472 9.92 2.56 27.45
CA ILE A 472 10.05 1.25 28.09
C ILE A 472 11.48 1.06 28.62
N ARG A 473 12.48 0.83 27.75
CA ARG A 473 13.89 0.60 28.13
C ARG A 473 14.43 1.73 29.03
N GLY A 474 14.74 1.40 30.29
CA GLY A 474 15.27 2.34 31.27
C GLY A 474 14.23 3.20 31.99
N ALA A 475 12.94 2.93 31.81
CA ALA A 475 11.83 3.56 32.50
C ALA A 475 10.99 2.53 33.29
N SER A 476 10.00 3.00 34.05
CA SER A 476 9.10 2.17 34.87
C SER A 476 8.41 1.01 34.14
N PRO A 477 8.00 1.10 32.85
CA PRO A 477 7.33 0.00 32.18
C PRO A 477 8.20 -1.24 31.98
N ALA A 478 9.51 -1.10 31.75
CA ALA A 478 10.44 -2.23 31.64
C ALA A 478 10.64 -3.02 32.95
N SER A 479 10.15 -2.51 34.09
CA SER A 479 10.11 -3.23 35.38
C SER A 479 8.68 -3.57 35.82
N THR A 480 7.68 -3.36 34.96
CA THR A 480 6.25 -3.50 35.27
C THR A 480 5.55 -4.31 34.17
N PRO A 481 5.84 -5.62 34.07
CA PRO A 481 5.25 -6.49 33.04
C PRO A 481 3.75 -6.75 33.28
N GLY A 482 3.05 -7.16 32.22
CA GLY A 482 1.60 -7.40 32.18
C GLY A 482 0.91 -6.62 31.06
N THR A 483 -0.42 -6.64 31.05
CA THR A 483 -1.24 -5.89 30.09
C THR A 483 -1.31 -4.42 30.50
N TRP A 484 -0.75 -3.56 29.66
CA TRP A 484 -0.92 -2.12 29.67
C TRP A 484 -2.09 -1.72 28.75
N ARG A 485 -2.61 -0.51 28.94
CA ARG A 485 -3.67 0.04 28.09
C ARG A 485 -3.38 1.48 27.71
N VAL A 486 -3.80 1.89 26.52
CA VAL A 486 -3.83 3.29 26.10
C VAL A 486 -5.21 3.67 25.57
N GLU A 487 -5.68 4.84 25.98
CA GLU A 487 -6.88 5.49 25.46
C GLU A 487 -6.44 6.69 24.60
N PHE A 488 -6.94 6.78 23.36
CA PHE A 488 -6.83 8.00 22.54
C PHE A 488 -8.20 8.67 22.38
N SER A 489 -8.24 9.98 22.63
CA SER A 489 -9.42 10.82 22.53
C SER A 489 -9.21 12.01 21.59
N LEU A 490 -10.25 12.32 20.81
CA LEU A 490 -10.35 13.50 19.96
C LEU A 490 -11.42 14.43 20.55
N ASP A 491 -11.11 15.70 20.79
CA ASP A 491 -12.02 16.69 21.37
C ASP A 491 -12.74 16.23 22.66
N GLY A 492 -12.01 15.49 23.50
CA GLY A 492 -12.49 14.91 24.75
C GLY A 492 -13.41 13.70 24.59
N LYS A 493 -13.70 13.25 23.36
CA LYS A 493 -14.42 12.02 23.05
C LYS A 493 -13.41 10.89 22.84
N LEU A 494 -13.57 9.77 23.56
CA LEU A 494 -12.80 8.56 23.33
C LEU A 494 -13.04 8.04 21.89
N MET A 495 -11.97 7.78 21.17
CA MET A 495 -11.99 7.27 19.79
C MET A 495 -11.40 5.86 19.68
N VAL A 496 -10.32 5.59 20.43
CA VAL A 496 -9.59 4.32 20.41
C VAL A 496 -9.23 3.91 21.84
N GLU A 497 -9.34 2.62 22.15
CA GLU A 497 -8.82 1.99 23.38
C GLU A 497 -8.04 0.74 22.96
N GLU A 498 -6.75 0.68 23.28
CA GLU A 498 -5.81 -0.37 22.87
C GLU A 498 -5.17 -1.03 24.10
N GLU A 499 -5.24 -2.35 24.18
CA GLU A 499 -4.46 -3.14 25.15
C GLU A 499 -3.19 -3.70 24.48
N PHE A 500 -2.08 -3.69 25.22
CA PHE A 500 -0.80 -4.24 24.80
C PHE A 500 -0.04 -4.84 25.98
N THR A 501 0.85 -5.79 25.74
CA THR A 501 1.63 -6.44 26.79
C THR A 501 3.07 -5.92 26.85
N ILE A 502 3.64 -5.86 28.06
CA ILE A 502 5.09 -5.77 28.27
C ILE A 502 5.52 -7.02 29.03
N SER A 503 6.62 -7.64 28.56
CA SER A 503 7.21 -8.89 29.09
C SER A 503 8.60 -8.72 29.68
#